data_AF-A0A5C2HP64-F1
#
_entry.id   AF-A0A5C2HP64-F1
#
_cell.length_a   1.000
_cell.length_b   1.000
_cell.length_c   1.000
_cell.angle_alpha   90.00
_cell.angle_beta   90.00
_cell.angle_gamma   90.00
#
_symmetry.space_group_name_H-M   'P 1'
#
loop_
_entity.id
_entity.type
_entity.pdbx_description
1 polymer ?
#
loop_
_entity_poly.entity_id
_entity_poly.type
_entity_poly.pdbx_seq_one_letter_code
_entity_poly.pdbx_strand_id
1 'polypeptide(L)'
;MLDLNGRTLLCAGNKITEKHLTIFRTWGVSEVTIESSDPCADDQEPELLPQNIAPELLQRLENELESYFQFATADHAVTRELRHYLIMKRARAALQAR
;
A
#
# COMPACT_ATOMS: atom_id res chain seq x y z
N MET A 1 -22.97 5.48 0.25
CA MET A 1 -22.39 6.53 -0.62
C MET A 1 -23.52 7.19 -1.41
N LEU A 2 -23.59 8.52 -1.41
CA LEU A 2 -24.58 9.30 -2.16
C LEU A 2 -23.91 9.95 -3.38
N ASP A 3 -24.60 10.01 -4.50
CA ASP A 3 -24.20 10.80 -5.68
C ASP A 3 -24.32 12.31 -5.41
N LEU A 4 -23.80 13.16 -6.31
CA LEU A 4 -24.04 14.60 -6.37
C LEU A 4 -25.54 14.96 -6.40
N ASN A 5 -26.38 14.03 -6.85
CA ASN A 5 -27.84 14.14 -6.84
C ASN A 5 -28.51 13.50 -5.61
N GLY A 6 -27.75 13.11 -4.58
CA GLY A 6 -28.27 12.53 -3.34
C GLY A 6 -28.84 11.11 -3.47
N ARG A 7 -28.48 10.37 -4.51
CA ARG A 7 -28.93 8.98 -4.72
C ARG A 7 -27.94 7.99 -4.11
N THR A 8 -28.42 6.99 -3.38
CA THR A 8 -27.58 5.91 -2.84
C THR A 8 -27.01 5.06 -3.97
N LEU A 9 -25.69 5.07 -4.15
CA LEU A 9 -25.00 4.39 -5.24
C LEU A 9 -24.82 2.89 -4.99
N LEU A 10 -24.51 2.54 -3.74
CA LEU A 10 -24.37 1.16 -3.28
C LEU A 10 -24.77 1.11 -1.81
N CYS A 11 -25.63 0.15 -1.46
CA CYS A 11 -25.91 -0.15 -0.06
C CYS A 11 -24.73 -0.91 0.55
N ALA A 12 -24.43 -0.63 1.83
CA ALA A 12 -23.40 -1.35 2.58
C ALA A 12 -23.68 -2.86 2.63
N GLY A 13 -22.62 -3.68 2.67
CA GLY A 13 -22.70 -5.14 2.71
C GLY A 13 -22.83 -5.83 1.34
N ASN A 14 -22.82 -5.08 0.23
CA ASN A 14 -22.78 -5.67 -1.10
C ASN A 14 -21.35 -5.99 -1.53
N LYS A 15 -21.14 -7.23 -1.99
CA LYS A 15 -19.88 -7.63 -2.63
C LYS A 15 -19.70 -6.84 -3.92
N ILE A 16 -18.54 -6.18 -4.07
CA ILE A 16 -18.19 -5.51 -5.32
C ILE A 16 -17.92 -6.58 -6.37
N THR A 17 -18.57 -6.44 -7.52
CA THR A 17 -18.42 -7.33 -8.68
C THR A 17 -18.02 -6.50 -9.90
N GLU A 18 -17.59 -7.15 -10.97
CA GLU A 18 -17.19 -6.48 -12.21
C GLU A 18 -18.30 -5.57 -12.78
N LYS A 19 -19.57 -5.96 -12.62
CA LYS A 19 -20.73 -5.14 -13.00
C LYS A 19 -20.74 -3.80 -12.25
N HIS A 20 -20.41 -3.80 -10.97
CA HIS A 20 -20.34 -2.57 -10.16
C HIS A 20 -19.18 -1.67 -10.61
N LEU A 21 -18.03 -2.24 -10.99
CA LEU A 21 -16.89 -1.47 -11.53
C LEU A 21 -17.23 -0.77 -12.85
N THR A 22 -18.00 -1.43 -13.72
CA THR A 22 -18.45 -0.82 -14.99
C THR A 22 -19.45 0.33 -14.76
N ILE A 23 -20.30 0.19 -13.75
CA ILE A 23 -21.24 1.25 -13.35
C ILE A 23 -20.47 2.46 -12.79
N PHE A 24 -19.49 2.23 -11.90
CA PHE A 24 -18.64 3.31 -11.35
C PHE A 24 -17.89 4.06 -12.45
N ARG A 25 -17.33 3.33 -13.44
CA ARG A 25 -16.69 3.94 -14.61
C ARG A 25 -17.66 4.80 -15.44
N THR A 26 -18.89 4.32 -15.64
CA THR A 26 -19.93 5.07 -16.36
C THR A 26 -20.34 6.35 -15.65
N TRP A 27 -20.30 6.37 -14.31
CA TRP A 27 -20.58 7.55 -13.50
C TRP A 27 -19.37 8.49 -13.31
N GLY A 28 -18.22 8.18 -13.92
CA GLY A 28 -17.01 9.00 -13.82
C GLY A 28 -16.29 8.90 -12.47
N VAL A 29 -16.55 7.84 -11.70
CA VAL A 29 -15.85 7.60 -10.44
C VAL A 29 -14.41 7.14 -10.75
N SER A 30 -13.43 7.94 -10.35
CA SER A 30 -12.00 7.66 -10.57
C SER A 30 -11.37 6.80 -9.48
N GLU A 31 -11.91 6.85 -8.26
CA GLU A 31 -11.36 6.18 -7.09
C GLU A 31 -12.48 5.76 -6.13
N VAL A 32 -12.33 4.60 -5.49
CA VAL A 32 -13.26 4.08 -4.48
C VAL A 32 -12.45 3.52 -3.32
N THR A 33 -12.69 4.04 -2.12
CA THR A 33 -12.14 3.48 -0.87
C THR A 33 -13.07 2.38 -0.36
N ILE A 34 -12.53 1.20 -0.11
CA ILE A 34 -13.27 0.06 0.44
C ILE A 34 -12.84 -0.09 1.90
N GLU A 35 -13.75 0.15 2.83
CA GLU A 35 -13.50 -0.15 4.25
C GLU A 35 -13.66 -1.66 4.46
N SER A 36 -12.54 -2.37 4.56
CA SER A 36 -12.53 -3.77 4.96
C SER A 36 -12.68 -3.89 6.47
N SER A 37 -13.79 -4.46 6.94
CA SER A 37 -14.00 -4.77 8.37
C SER A 37 -13.29 -6.05 8.83
N ASP A 38 -12.63 -6.77 7.91
CA ASP A 38 -11.74 -7.89 8.20
C ASP A 38 -10.33 -7.54 7.72
N PRO A 39 -9.29 -7.59 8.58
CA PRO A 39 -7.90 -7.53 8.15
C PRO A 39 -7.56 -8.87 7.46
N CYS A 40 -8.03 -9.05 6.23
CA CYS A 40 -7.59 -10.15 5.39
C CYS A 40 -6.12 -9.88 5.05
N ALA A 41 -5.25 -10.78 5.50
CA ALA A 41 -3.80 -10.63 5.61
C ALA A 41 -3.01 -10.49 4.29
N ASP A 42 -3.66 -10.20 3.17
CA ASP A 42 -3.05 -10.15 1.83
C ASP A 42 -3.13 -8.76 1.17
N ASP A 43 -4.01 -7.88 1.62
CA ASP A 43 -4.07 -6.46 1.21
C ASP A 43 -3.51 -5.56 2.32
N GLN A 44 -2.28 -5.86 2.77
CA GLN A 44 -1.53 -4.85 3.48
C GLN A 44 -1.12 -3.76 2.48
N GLU A 45 -1.91 -2.67 2.44
CA GLU A 45 -1.34 -1.31 2.40
C GLU A 45 -0.04 -1.30 3.21
N PRO A 46 1.00 -0.52 2.83
CA PRO A 46 2.27 -0.51 3.54
C PRO A 46 2.00 -0.14 5.00
N GLU A 47 1.84 -1.18 5.82
CA GLU A 47 1.45 -1.08 7.19
C GLU A 47 2.58 -0.29 7.81
N LEU A 48 2.22 0.93 8.21
CA LEU A 48 3.04 1.88 8.93
C LEU A 48 4.04 1.08 9.75
N LEU A 49 5.34 1.29 9.46
CA LEU A 49 6.49 0.70 10.13
C LEU A 49 6.05 -0.04 11.38
N PRO A 50 6.10 -1.39 11.46
CA PRO A 50 5.75 -2.08 12.69
C PRO A 50 6.39 -1.28 13.81
N GLN A 51 5.59 -0.77 14.75
CA GLN A 51 5.98 0.28 15.71
C GLN A 51 7.16 -0.15 16.62
N ASN A 52 7.72 -1.32 16.33
CA ASN A 52 8.74 -2.08 17.01
C ASN A 52 9.96 -2.41 16.12
N ILE A 53 10.09 -1.82 14.91
CA ILE A 53 11.36 -1.94 14.16
C ILE A 53 12.40 -1.08 14.87
N ALA A 54 13.43 -1.74 15.39
CA ALA A 54 14.58 -1.09 16.00
C ALA A 54 15.26 -0.17 14.96
N PRO A 55 15.51 1.12 15.26
CA PRO A 55 16.12 2.06 14.32
C PRO A 55 17.51 1.60 13.85
N GLU A 56 18.21 0.82 14.66
CA GLU A 56 19.49 0.20 14.31
C GLU A 56 19.36 -0.84 13.18
N LEU A 57 18.22 -1.54 13.09
CA LEU A 57 17.95 -2.49 12.02
C LEU A 57 17.71 -1.76 10.69
N LEU A 58 16.98 -0.64 10.72
CA LEU A 58 16.74 0.18 9.53
C LEU A 58 18.04 0.74 8.97
N GLN A 59 18.89 1.33 9.83
CA GLN A 59 20.19 1.86 9.39
C GLN A 59 21.10 0.79 8.79
N ARG A 60 21.10 -0.44 9.35
CA ARG A 60 21.86 -1.55 8.76
C ARG A 60 21.33 -1.91 7.37
N LEU A 61 20.02 -2.04 7.22
CA LEU A 61 19.39 -2.36 5.94
C LEU A 61 19.62 -1.26 4.90
N GLU A 62 19.58 0.01 5.30
CA GLU A 62 19.91 1.15 4.44
C GLU A 62 21.36 1.07 3.96
N ASN A 63 22.32 0.86 4.86
CA ASN A 63 23.73 0.74 4.50
C ASN A 63 24.02 -0.47 3.59
N GLU A 64 23.35 -1.60 3.81
CA GLU A 64 23.45 -2.76 2.92
C GLU A 64 22.88 -2.45 1.53
N LEU A 65 21.72 -1.80 1.48
CA LEU A 65 21.01 -1.51 0.24
C LEU A 65 21.69 -0.42 -0.58
N GLU A 66 22.42 0.51 0.04
CA GLU A 66 23.15 1.58 -0.65
C GLU A 66 24.07 1.04 -1.75
N SER A 67 24.72 -0.11 -1.52
CA SER A 67 25.58 -0.78 -2.51
C SER A 67 24.84 -1.23 -3.77
N TYR A 68 23.56 -1.59 -3.66
CA TYR A 68 22.72 -2.01 -4.79
C TYR A 68 22.23 -0.82 -5.62
N PHE A 69 22.18 0.37 -5.01
CA PHE A 69 21.74 1.61 -5.65
C PHE A 69 22.89 2.52 -6.08
N GLN A 70 24.15 2.06 -6.00
CA GLN A 70 25.33 2.85 -6.34
C GLN A 70 25.35 3.41 -7.78
N PHE A 71 24.63 2.76 -8.71
CA PHE A 71 24.48 3.20 -10.10
C PHE A 71 23.14 3.88 -10.38
N ALA A 72 22.25 3.92 -9.39
CA ALA A 72 20.94 4.50 -9.52
C ALA A 72 20.99 5.97 -9.11
N THR A 73 20.40 6.85 -9.91
CA THR A 73 20.30 8.27 -9.58
C THR A 73 19.44 8.43 -8.33
N ALA A 74 20.05 8.92 -7.25
CA ALA A 74 19.38 9.06 -5.95
C ALA A 74 18.17 10.00 -5.98
N ASP A 75 18.15 10.92 -6.95
CA ASP A 75 17.11 11.95 -7.11
C ASP A 75 15.88 11.48 -7.90
N HIS A 76 15.92 10.27 -8.49
CA HIS A 76 14.77 9.77 -9.23
C HIS A 76 13.70 9.25 -8.26
N ALA A 77 12.47 9.76 -8.37
CA ALA A 77 11.34 9.40 -7.50
C ALA A 77 11.15 7.86 -7.41
N VAL A 78 11.22 7.15 -8.54
CA VAL A 78 11.10 5.68 -8.57
C VAL A 78 12.22 4.99 -7.77
N THR A 79 13.45 5.49 -7.82
CA THR A 79 14.57 4.91 -7.07
C THR A 79 14.40 5.11 -5.58
N ARG A 80 13.85 6.25 -5.16
CA ARG A 80 13.51 6.53 -3.76
C ARG A 80 12.42 5.59 -3.25
N GLU A 81 11.32 5.46 -3.98
CA GLU A 81 10.22 4.57 -3.58
C GLU A 81 10.65 3.10 -3.58
N LEU A 82 11.45 2.68 -4.56
CA LEU A 82 11.98 1.31 -4.62
C LEU A 82 12.91 1.00 -3.45
N ARG A 83 13.80 1.94 -3.07
CA ARG A 83 14.65 1.83 -1.87
C ARG A 83 13.80 1.66 -0.62
N HIS A 84 12.82 2.55 -0.44
CA HIS A 84 11.91 2.52 0.70
C HIS A 84 11.19 1.17 0.79
N TYR A 85 10.62 0.70 -0.32
CA TYR A 85 9.93 -0.59 -0.39
C TYR A 85 10.84 -1.78 -0.05
N LEU A 86 12.08 -1.80 -0.54
CA LEU A 86 13.03 -2.89 -0.26
C LEU A 86 13.44 -2.94 1.22
N ILE A 87 13.67 -1.78 1.85
CA ILE A 87 13.96 -1.71 3.29
C ILE A 87 12.78 -2.28 4.07
N MET A 88 11.54 -1.88 3.74
CA MET A 88 10.33 -2.37 4.41
C MET A 88 10.14 -3.87 4.22
N LYS A 89 10.34 -4.37 2.99
CA LYS A 89 10.24 -5.81 2.69
C LYS A 89 11.25 -6.63 3.51
N ARG A 90 12.50 -6.19 3.60
CA ARG A 90 13.54 -6.88 4.38
C ARG A 90 13.29 -6.80 5.87
N ALA A 91 12.85 -5.65 6.39
CA ALA A 91 12.49 -5.48 7.79
C ALA A 91 11.35 -6.42 8.19
N ARG A 92 10.31 -6.56 7.34
CA ARG A 92 9.22 -7.51 7.55
C ARG A 92 9.71 -8.97 7.57
N ALA A 93 10.57 -9.34 6.62
CA ALA A 93 11.15 -10.69 6.59
C ALA A 93 11.98 -11.01 7.85
N ALA A 94 12.73 -10.03 8.36
CA ALA A 94 13.51 -10.19 9.59
C ALA A 94 12.64 -10.35 10.86
N LEU A 95 11.45 -9.73 10.88
CA LEU A 95 10.47 -9.91 11.96
C LEU A 95 9.76 -11.27 11.90
N GLN A 96 9.53 -11.80 10.69
CA GLN A 96 8.88 -13.10 10.47
C GLN A 96 9.83 -14.30 10.67
N ALA A 97 11.14 -14.08 10.61
CA ALA A 97 12.16 -15.11 10.84
C ALA A 97 12.52 -15.30 12.33
N ARG A 98 11.78 -14.66 13.24
CA ARG A 98 11.93 -14.73 14.70
C ARG A 98 10.88 -15.66 15.31
#